data_AF-G3MJR0-F1
#
_entry.id   AF-G3MJR0-F1
#
_cell.length_a   1.000
_cell.length_b   1.000
_cell.length_c   1.000
_cell.angle_alpha   90.00
_cell.angle_beta   90.00
_cell.angle_gamma   90.00
#
_symmetry.space_group_name_H-M   'P 1'
#
loop_
_entity.id
_entity.type
_entity.pdbx_description
1 polymer ?
#
loop_
_entity_poly.entity_id
_entity_poly.type
_entity_poly.pdbx_seq_one_letter_code
_entity_poly.pdbx_strand_id
1 'polypeptide(L)'
;GPVALSRPRFLVEEATPLLTTATMPVTLYNLPGSPPCGFVRSLAKHLGVEVTLKNLDFSKKEHLAEDYLKLNPFHKVPTIEDEGFVVYESNAIAYYLLRKYAPESDLYPACYKERARIDQVLAAVASTIQPQQLLFFRPRFWENTKPTEEEVSAFEHNVLKGFEHLIGDGKFALGDKLTLADLCLVSNLTIA
;
A
#
# COMPACT_ATOMS: atom_id res chain seq x y z
N GLY A 1 -38.57 54.12 37.36
CA GLY A 1 -38.39 54.17 35.89
C GLY A 1 -36.97 53.78 35.56
N PRO A 2 -36.71 53.00 34.51
CA PRO A 2 -35.68 51.96 34.49
C PRO A 2 -34.24 52.45 34.29
N VAL A 3 -33.33 51.64 34.81
CA VAL A 3 -31.87 51.71 34.73
C VAL A 3 -31.40 51.29 33.33
N ALA A 4 -30.58 52.09 32.67
CA ALA A 4 -29.94 51.75 31.40
C ALA A 4 -28.71 50.86 31.66
N LEU A 5 -28.82 49.56 31.34
CA LEU A 5 -27.70 48.62 31.33
C LEU A 5 -26.94 48.75 30.00
N SER A 6 -25.70 49.22 30.05
CA SER A 6 -24.76 49.18 28.93
C SER A 6 -24.34 47.73 28.66
N ARG A 7 -24.67 47.20 27.49
CA ARG A 7 -24.20 45.89 27.03
C ARG A 7 -22.69 45.95 26.70
N PRO A 8 -21.90 44.92 27.03
CA PRO A 8 -20.51 44.84 26.59
C PRO A 8 -20.45 44.52 25.09
N ARG A 9 -19.55 45.20 24.40
CA ARG A 9 -19.26 45.01 22.97
C ARG A 9 -18.37 43.76 22.86
N PHE A 10 -18.93 42.65 22.40
CA PHE A 10 -18.13 41.47 22.06
C PHE A 10 -17.28 41.80 20.83
N LEU A 11 -15.96 41.80 21.00
CA LEU A 11 -15.01 41.75 19.90
C LEU A 11 -15.11 40.37 19.29
N VAL A 12 -15.60 40.29 18.05
CA VAL A 12 -15.51 39.07 17.25
C VAL A 12 -14.06 39.01 16.77
N GLU A 13 -13.29 38.08 17.32
CA GLU A 13 -11.94 37.78 16.85
C GLU A 13 -12.09 37.05 15.51
N GLU A 14 -11.81 37.76 14.39
CA GLU A 14 -11.77 37.15 13.07
C GLU A 14 -10.64 36.13 13.03
N ALA A 15 -11.00 34.85 12.95
CA ALA A 15 -10.04 33.77 12.76
C ALA A 15 -9.39 33.91 11.39
N THR A 16 -8.10 34.22 11.37
CA THR A 16 -7.26 34.21 10.18
C THR A 16 -7.29 32.81 9.55
N PRO A 17 -7.63 32.64 8.26
CA PRO A 17 -7.62 31.32 7.64
C PRO A 17 -6.18 30.79 7.59
N LEU A 18 -5.97 29.60 8.14
CA LEU A 18 -4.75 28.84 7.97
C LEU A 18 -4.55 28.61 6.46
N LEU A 19 -3.47 29.16 5.92
CA LEU A 19 -3.00 28.87 4.56
C LEU A 19 -2.85 27.34 4.44
N THR A 20 -3.79 26.70 3.76
CA THR A 20 -3.66 25.31 3.36
C THR A 20 -2.60 25.30 2.27
N THR A 21 -1.35 25.00 2.63
CA THR A 21 -0.33 24.68 1.64
C THR A 21 -0.86 23.49 0.85
N ALA A 22 -1.15 23.68 -0.43
CA ALA A 22 -1.55 22.59 -1.31
C ALA A 22 -0.39 21.59 -1.35
N THR A 23 -0.50 20.52 -0.57
CA THR A 23 0.42 19.38 -0.62
C THR A 23 0.25 18.75 -1.98
N MET A 24 1.33 18.67 -2.76
CA MET A 24 1.29 17.99 -4.05
C MET A 24 0.88 16.52 -3.85
N PRO A 25 0.05 15.94 -4.72
CA PRO A 25 -0.37 14.56 -4.60
C PRO A 25 0.84 13.62 -4.76
N VAL A 26 0.86 12.54 -4.00
CA VAL A 26 1.91 11.51 -4.10
C VAL A 26 1.85 10.90 -5.50
N THR A 27 2.97 10.86 -6.22
CA THR A 27 3.02 10.16 -7.51
C THR A 27 3.33 8.70 -7.26
N LEU A 28 2.49 7.79 -7.77
CA LEU A 28 2.71 6.35 -7.73
C LEU A 28 2.98 5.81 -9.14
N TYR A 29 4.19 5.34 -9.36
CA TYR A 29 4.58 4.57 -10.54
C TYR A 29 3.98 3.16 -10.43
N ASN A 30 3.04 2.87 -11.33
CA ASN A 30 2.05 1.83 -11.17
C ASN A 30 2.08 0.85 -12.36
N LEU A 31 1.80 -0.42 -12.11
CA LEU A 31 1.41 -1.38 -13.13
C LEU A 31 0.00 -1.90 -12.81
N PRO A 32 -1.00 -1.70 -13.69
CA PRO A 32 -2.32 -2.31 -13.52
C PRO A 32 -2.20 -3.84 -13.35
N GLY A 33 -2.98 -4.40 -12.43
CA GLY A 33 -2.92 -5.84 -12.11
C GLY A 33 -1.76 -6.27 -11.19
N SER A 34 -0.77 -5.42 -10.93
CA SER A 34 0.31 -5.74 -9.99
C SER A 34 -0.18 -5.73 -8.52
N PRO A 35 -0.05 -6.83 -7.75
CA PRO A 35 -0.41 -6.90 -6.34
C PRO A 35 0.30 -5.88 -5.45
N PRO A 36 1.63 -5.71 -5.50
CA PRO A 36 2.29 -4.74 -4.63
C PRO A 36 1.85 -3.30 -4.96
N CYS A 37 1.50 -2.99 -6.21
CA CYS A 37 0.87 -1.72 -6.54
C CYS A 37 -0.55 -1.62 -5.98
N GLY A 38 -1.36 -2.68 -6.08
CA GLY A 38 -2.71 -2.76 -5.50
C GLY A 38 -2.72 -2.56 -3.99
N PHE A 39 -1.73 -3.12 -3.30
CA PHE A 39 -1.51 -2.95 -1.86
C PHE A 39 -1.28 -1.47 -1.50
N VAL A 40 -0.36 -0.80 -2.18
CA VAL A 40 -0.08 0.63 -1.95
C VAL A 40 -1.31 1.49 -2.27
N ARG A 41 -2.02 1.23 -3.38
CA ARG A 41 -3.25 1.96 -3.74
C ARG A 41 -4.34 1.78 -2.69
N SER A 42 -4.52 0.55 -2.19
CA SER A 42 -5.53 0.24 -1.17
C SER A 42 -5.24 0.94 0.13
N LEU A 43 -3.98 0.94 0.57
CA LEU A 43 -3.55 1.69 1.75
C LEU A 43 -3.74 3.19 1.57
N ALA A 44 -3.25 3.78 0.48
CA ALA A 44 -3.38 5.21 0.22
C ALA A 44 -4.86 5.66 0.25
N LYS A 45 -5.74 4.88 -0.40
CA LYS A 45 -7.19 5.11 -0.36
C LYS A 45 -7.76 5.02 1.07
N HIS A 46 -7.34 4.03 1.85
CA HIS A 46 -7.77 3.88 3.24
C HIS A 46 -7.34 5.06 4.11
N LEU A 47 -6.14 5.57 3.88
CA LEU A 47 -5.59 6.73 4.60
C LEU A 47 -6.12 8.09 4.10
N GLY A 48 -6.89 8.11 3.00
CA GLY A 48 -7.34 9.36 2.38
C GLY A 48 -6.21 10.14 1.69
N VAL A 49 -5.09 9.49 1.35
CA VAL A 49 -3.96 10.10 0.64
C VAL A 49 -4.29 10.18 -0.85
N GLU A 50 -4.24 11.39 -1.41
CA GLU A 50 -4.40 11.59 -2.84
C GLU A 50 -3.15 11.11 -3.59
N VAL A 51 -3.36 10.22 -4.57
CA VAL A 51 -2.29 9.61 -5.36
C VAL A 51 -2.53 9.84 -6.84
N THR A 52 -1.53 10.42 -7.51
CA THR A 52 -1.48 10.49 -8.97
C THR A 52 -0.84 9.23 -9.52
N LEU A 53 -1.58 8.46 -10.32
CA LEU A 53 -1.07 7.22 -10.93
C LEU A 53 -0.29 7.52 -12.21
N LYS A 54 0.97 7.08 -12.26
CA LYS A 54 1.78 7.00 -13.48
C LYS A 54 1.90 5.54 -13.90
N ASN A 55 0.99 5.11 -14.77
CA ASN A 55 0.98 3.73 -15.26
C ASN A 55 2.15 3.50 -16.22
N LEU A 56 3.00 2.53 -15.92
CA LEU A 56 4.10 2.10 -16.77
C LEU A 56 3.65 0.97 -17.70
N ASP A 57 4.03 1.06 -18.96
CA ASP A 57 3.84 0.03 -19.97
C ASP A 57 5.06 -0.92 -19.98
N PHE A 58 4.88 -2.10 -19.39
CA PHE A 58 5.93 -3.11 -19.33
C PHE A 58 6.18 -3.77 -20.70
N SER A 59 5.21 -3.76 -21.62
CA SER A 59 5.39 -4.26 -22.99
C SER A 59 6.34 -3.37 -23.80
N LYS A 60 6.32 -2.06 -23.51
CA LYS A 60 7.24 -1.06 -24.07
C LYS A 60 8.53 -0.89 -23.26
N LYS A 61 8.73 -1.71 -22.21
CA LYS A 61 9.91 -1.67 -21.35
C LYS A 61 10.13 -0.30 -20.66
N GLU A 62 9.06 0.45 -20.35
CA GLU A 62 9.19 1.76 -19.71
C GLU A 62 9.85 1.70 -18.32
N HIS A 63 9.70 0.57 -17.62
CA HIS A 63 10.40 0.27 -16.36
C HIS A 63 11.93 0.09 -16.52
N LEU A 64 12.45 0.04 -17.75
CA LEU A 64 13.88 -0.01 -18.06
C LEU A 64 14.39 1.32 -18.61
N ALA A 65 13.52 2.33 -18.79
CA ALA A 65 13.94 3.65 -19.26
C ALA A 65 14.86 4.31 -18.23
N GLU A 66 15.91 4.99 -18.70
CA GLU A 66 16.92 5.62 -17.83
C GLU A 66 16.30 6.54 -16.78
N ASP A 67 15.28 7.31 -17.15
CA ASP A 67 14.58 8.21 -16.23
C ASP A 67 13.84 7.47 -15.11
N TYR A 68 13.31 6.27 -15.39
CA TYR A 68 12.70 5.46 -14.34
C TYR A 68 13.75 4.76 -13.46
N LEU A 69 14.85 4.31 -14.05
CA LEU A 69 15.93 3.66 -13.31
C LEU A 69 16.62 4.60 -12.31
N LYS A 70 16.60 5.92 -12.57
CA LYS A 70 17.02 6.94 -11.59
C LYS A 70 16.16 6.93 -10.31
N LEU A 71 14.90 6.50 -10.41
CA LEU A 71 13.96 6.40 -9.29
C LEU A 71 14.04 5.03 -8.62
N ASN A 72 14.10 3.97 -9.42
CA ASN A 72 14.17 2.60 -8.93
C ASN A 72 15.19 1.78 -9.75
N PRO A 73 16.41 1.56 -9.21
CA PRO A 73 17.46 0.82 -9.92
C PRO A 73 17.13 -0.67 -10.08
N PHE A 74 16.16 -1.19 -9.33
CA PHE A 74 15.70 -2.58 -9.43
C PHE A 74 14.62 -2.77 -10.48
N HIS A 75 14.33 -1.77 -11.33
CA HIS A 75 13.46 -1.89 -12.51
C HIS A 75 12.10 -2.56 -12.21
N LYS A 76 11.56 -2.27 -11.01
CA LYS A 76 10.32 -2.85 -10.46
C LYS A 76 9.32 -1.76 -10.13
N VAL A 77 8.10 -2.17 -9.87
CA VAL A 77 7.01 -1.34 -9.33
C VAL A 77 6.45 -2.02 -8.08
N PRO A 78 5.84 -1.28 -7.15
CA PRO A 78 5.62 0.16 -7.14
C PRO A 78 6.86 0.98 -6.76
N THR A 79 6.84 2.24 -7.17
CA THR A 79 7.70 3.31 -6.68
C THR A 79 6.83 4.53 -6.44
N ILE A 80 7.04 5.27 -5.34
CA ILE A 80 6.41 6.57 -5.12
C ILE A 80 7.43 7.69 -5.17
N GLU A 81 6.93 8.88 -5.49
CA GLU A 81 7.59 10.15 -5.30
C GLU A 81 6.63 11.07 -4.53
N ASP A 82 7.09 11.60 -3.41
CA ASP A 82 6.33 12.48 -2.54
C ASP A 82 7.21 13.68 -2.17
N GLU A 83 6.90 14.85 -2.73
CA GLU A 83 7.66 16.10 -2.53
C GLU A 83 9.17 15.94 -2.85
N GLY A 84 9.49 15.19 -3.90
CA GLY A 84 10.86 14.88 -4.33
C GLY A 84 11.55 13.76 -3.54
N PHE A 85 10.90 13.19 -2.52
CA PHE A 85 11.39 12.01 -1.83
C PHE A 85 10.89 10.74 -2.51
N VAL A 86 11.82 9.89 -2.95
CA VAL A 86 11.52 8.67 -3.71
C VAL A 86 11.64 7.45 -2.81
N VAL A 87 10.63 6.58 -2.84
CA VAL A 87 10.61 5.31 -2.11
C VAL A 87 10.15 4.18 -3.03
N TYR A 88 10.87 3.07 -3.04
CA TYR A 88 10.49 1.82 -3.70
C TYR A 88 10.45 0.68 -2.69
N GLU A 89 9.95 -0.49 -3.12
CA GLU A 89 9.48 -1.61 -2.28
C GLU A 89 8.14 -1.34 -1.59
N SER A 90 7.12 -2.14 -1.89
CA SER A 90 5.75 -1.88 -1.45
C SER A 90 5.57 -1.84 0.08
N ASN A 91 6.28 -2.68 0.83
CA ASN A 91 6.27 -2.63 2.30
C ASN A 91 6.91 -1.34 2.83
N ALA A 92 8.04 -0.91 2.25
CA ALA A 92 8.71 0.33 2.64
C ALA A 92 7.83 1.55 2.35
N ILE A 93 7.16 1.56 1.19
CA ILE A 93 6.18 2.58 0.82
C ILE A 93 5.02 2.59 1.81
N ALA A 94 4.48 1.42 2.18
CA ALA A 94 3.38 1.33 3.13
C ALA A 94 3.77 1.92 4.50
N TYR A 95 4.95 1.57 5.02
CA TYR A 95 5.47 2.14 6.25
C TYR A 95 5.67 3.65 6.17
N TYR A 96 6.17 4.15 5.03
CA TYR A 96 6.32 5.59 4.80
C TYR A 96 4.97 6.31 4.86
N LEU A 97 3.98 5.83 4.11
CA LEU A 97 2.65 6.45 4.05
C LEU A 97 1.98 6.45 5.42
N LEU A 98 2.06 5.35 6.17
CA LEU A 98 1.55 5.28 7.54
C LEU A 98 2.26 6.29 8.46
N ARG A 99 3.60 6.34 8.43
CA ARG A 99 4.36 7.27 9.29
C ARG A 99 4.09 8.74 8.98
N LYS A 100 3.96 9.12 7.70
CA LYS A 100 3.75 10.51 7.27
C LYS A 100 2.29 10.95 7.46
N TYR A 101 1.34 10.11 7.05
CA TYR A 101 -0.06 10.52 6.92
C TYR A 101 -0.98 9.99 8.02
N ALA A 102 -0.59 8.91 8.73
CA ALA A 102 -1.40 8.32 9.80
C ALA A 102 -0.56 7.59 10.86
N PRO A 103 0.33 8.30 11.59
CA PRO A 103 1.30 7.68 12.51
C PRO A 103 0.64 6.86 13.64
N GLU A 104 -0.58 7.23 14.02
CA GLU A 104 -1.39 6.58 15.07
C GLU A 104 -2.44 5.63 14.48
N SER A 105 -2.30 5.18 13.23
CA SER A 105 -3.27 4.29 12.60
C SER A 105 -3.34 2.92 13.28
N ASP A 106 -4.57 2.48 13.56
CA ASP A 106 -4.86 1.11 13.99
C ASP A 106 -4.46 0.03 12.96
N LEU A 107 -4.24 0.41 11.69
CA LEU A 107 -3.71 -0.53 10.69
C LEU A 107 -2.29 -1.02 11.03
N TYR A 108 -1.53 -0.23 11.79
CA TYR A 108 -0.13 -0.52 12.12
C TYR A 108 0.21 -0.06 13.55
N PRO A 109 -0.37 -0.72 14.57
CA PRO A 109 -0.34 -0.26 15.96
C PRO A 109 1.09 -0.21 16.52
N ALA A 110 1.29 0.65 17.53
CA ALA A 110 2.59 0.81 18.20
C ALA A 110 3.00 -0.40 19.06
N CYS A 111 2.04 -1.26 19.42
CA CYS A 111 2.31 -2.49 20.17
C CYS A 111 3.30 -3.39 19.41
N TYR A 112 4.49 -3.59 20.00
CA TYR A 112 5.59 -4.28 19.32
C TYR A 112 5.24 -5.72 18.92
N LYS A 113 4.40 -6.42 19.68
CA LYS A 113 3.98 -7.79 19.36
C LYS A 113 3.02 -7.83 18.17
N GLU A 114 2.02 -6.96 18.16
CA GLU A 114 1.05 -6.86 17.06
C GLU A 114 1.75 -6.43 15.77
N ARG A 115 2.60 -5.40 15.88
CA ARG A 115 3.44 -4.93 14.77
C ARG A 115 4.34 -6.02 14.21
N ALA A 116 5.00 -6.80 15.08
CA ALA A 116 5.84 -7.91 14.65
C ALA A 116 5.08 -9.00 13.88
N ARG A 117 3.79 -9.24 14.22
CA ARG A 117 2.95 -10.18 13.44
C ARG A 117 2.56 -9.61 12.08
N ILE A 118 2.25 -8.32 12.00
CA ILE A 118 2.01 -7.65 10.73
C ILE A 118 3.27 -7.72 9.84
N ASP A 119 4.42 -7.35 10.41
CA ASP A 119 5.71 -7.40 9.71
C ASP A 119 6.07 -8.82 9.24
N GLN A 120 5.76 -9.83 10.05
CA GLN A 120 5.93 -11.24 9.66
C GLN A 120 5.10 -11.57 8.41
N VAL A 121 3.82 -11.18 8.36
CA VAL A 121 2.96 -11.42 7.19
C VAL A 121 3.52 -10.70 5.96
N LEU A 122 3.81 -9.40 6.09
CA LEU A 122 4.35 -8.59 4.99
C LEU A 122 5.68 -9.16 4.45
N ALA A 123 6.56 -9.59 5.34
CA ALA A 123 7.84 -10.20 4.97
C ALA A 123 7.65 -11.58 4.32
N ALA A 124 6.78 -12.43 4.86
CA ALA A 124 6.50 -13.76 4.30
C ALA A 124 5.89 -13.65 2.90
N VAL A 125 4.94 -12.72 2.71
CA VAL A 125 4.36 -12.46 1.38
C VAL A 125 5.44 -12.02 0.40
N ALA A 126 6.26 -11.03 0.75
CA ALA A 126 7.26 -10.48 -0.16
C ALA A 126 8.41 -11.45 -0.49
N SER A 127 8.88 -12.21 0.50
CA SER A 127 10.11 -13.02 0.37
C SER A 127 9.84 -14.49 0.02
N THR A 128 8.67 -15.02 0.39
CA THR A 128 8.38 -16.45 0.28
C THR A 128 7.28 -16.72 -0.74
N ILE A 129 6.16 -15.98 -0.67
CA ILE A 129 4.97 -16.27 -1.48
C ILE A 129 5.02 -15.60 -2.86
N GLN A 130 5.27 -14.28 -2.92
CA GLN A 130 5.27 -13.53 -4.18
C GLN A 130 6.25 -14.07 -5.23
N PRO A 131 7.48 -14.52 -4.89
CA PRO A 131 8.36 -15.13 -5.88
C PRO A 131 7.73 -16.37 -6.55
N GLN A 132 7.03 -17.19 -5.77
CA GLN A 132 6.35 -18.40 -6.26
C GLN A 132 5.11 -18.04 -7.08
N GLN A 133 4.34 -17.02 -6.65
CA GLN A 133 3.26 -16.45 -7.46
C GLN A 133 3.77 -15.97 -8.81
N LEU A 134 4.90 -15.26 -8.84
CA LEU A 134 5.46 -14.75 -10.08
C LEU A 134 5.91 -15.88 -11.02
N LEU A 135 6.53 -16.94 -10.49
CA LEU A 135 6.89 -18.13 -11.29
C LEU A 135 5.66 -18.76 -11.94
N PHE A 136 4.55 -18.84 -11.21
CA PHE A 136 3.29 -19.36 -11.75
C PHE A 136 2.65 -18.39 -12.74
N PHE A 137 2.44 -17.13 -12.39
CA PHE A 137 1.64 -16.22 -13.20
C PHE A 137 2.38 -15.64 -14.42
N ARG A 138 3.71 -15.53 -14.37
CA ARG A 138 4.47 -14.85 -15.44
C ARG A 138 4.31 -15.54 -16.81
N PRO A 139 4.51 -16.86 -16.98
CA PRO A 139 4.30 -17.49 -18.28
C PRO A 139 2.86 -17.33 -18.80
N ARG A 140 1.86 -17.32 -17.89
CA ARG A 140 0.44 -17.20 -18.23
C ARG A 140 0.13 -15.81 -18.76
N PHE A 141 0.64 -14.75 -18.11
CA PHE A 141 0.37 -13.38 -18.51
C PHE A 141 1.19 -12.90 -19.72
N TRP A 142 2.44 -13.32 -19.85
CA TRP A 142 3.33 -12.83 -20.92
C TRP A 142 3.52 -13.79 -22.10
N GLU A 143 3.38 -15.09 -21.88
CA GLU A 143 3.56 -16.12 -22.91
C GLU A 143 2.23 -16.83 -23.27
N ASN A 144 1.14 -16.49 -22.57
CA ASN A 144 -0.21 -17.03 -22.79
C ASN A 144 -0.28 -18.56 -22.72
N THR A 145 0.50 -19.15 -21.81
CA THR A 145 0.57 -20.60 -21.59
C THR A 145 -0.43 -21.06 -20.52
N LYS A 146 -0.91 -22.31 -20.66
CA LYS A 146 -1.68 -22.99 -19.60
C LYS A 146 -0.73 -23.64 -18.60
N PRO A 147 -1.07 -23.69 -17.31
CA PRO A 147 -0.23 -24.35 -16.31
C PRO A 147 -0.21 -25.88 -16.52
N THR A 148 0.91 -26.53 -16.21
CA THR A 148 0.96 -27.99 -16.06
C THR A 148 0.41 -28.43 -14.72
N GLU A 149 0.13 -29.73 -14.55
CA GLU A 149 -0.31 -30.28 -13.26
C GLU A 149 0.74 -30.06 -12.16
N GLU A 150 2.02 -30.19 -12.48
CA GLU A 150 3.11 -29.93 -11.54
C GLU A 150 3.17 -28.46 -11.12
N GLU A 151 2.97 -27.54 -12.06
CA GLU A 151 2.94 -26.11 -11.74
C GLU A 151 1.73 -25.73 -10.88
N VAL A 152 0.56 -26.33 -11.13
CA VAL A 152 -0.63 -26.16 -10.28
C VAL A 152 -0.35 -26.69 -8.88
N SER A 153 0.17 -27.92 -8.75
CA SER A 153 0.49 -28.51 -7.45
C SER A 153 1.54 -27.68 -6.69
N ALA A 154 2.57 -27.19 -7.37
CA ALA A 154 3.57 -26.32 -6.78
C ALA A 154 2.96 -24.99 -6.30
N PHE A 155 2.02 -24.41 -7.05
CA PHE A 155 1.31 -23.21 -6.64
C PHE A 155 0.42 -23.44 -5.42
N GLU A 156 -0.37 -24.53 -5.42
CA GLU A 156 -1.19 -24.89 -4.26
C GLU A 156 -0.33 -25.05 -3.00
N HIS A 157 0.80 -25.75 -3.11
CA HIS A 157 1.67 -26.01 -1.97
C HIS A 157 2.47 -24.78 -1.51
N ASN A 158 3.05 -24.03 -2.43
CA ASN A 158 4.00 -22.95 -2.09
C ASN A 158 3.33 -21.58 -1.95
N VAL A 159 2.14 -21.41 -2.51
CA VAL A 159 1.40 -20.14 -2.48
C VAL A 159 0.14 -20.27 -1.63
N LEU A 160 -0.80 -21.15 -1.99
CA LEU A 160 -2.11 -21.19 -1.32
C LEU A 160 -1.98 -21.63 0.14
N LYS A 161 -1.22 -22.70 0.42
CA LYS A 161 -0.92 -23.09 1.83
C LYS A 161 -0.12 -22.03 2.57
N GLY A 162 0.72 -21.26 1.86
CA GLY A 162 1.42 -20.11 2.44
C GLY A 162 0.45 -19.06 2.93
N PHE A 163 -0.56 -18.70 2.13
CA PHE A 163 -1.62 -17.79 2.55
C PHE A 163 -2.48 -18.37 3.67
N GLU A 164 -2.87 -19.63 3.58
CA GLU A 164 -3.63 -20.33 4.62
C GLU A 164 -2.89 -20.31 5.97
N HIS A 165 -1.57 -20.47 5.96
CA HIS A 165 -0.76 -20.37 7.19
C HIS A 165 -0.71 -18.96 7.79
N LEU A 166 -0.76 -17.92 6.95
CA LEU A 166 -0.68 -16.52 7.39
C LEU A 166 -2.04 -15.94 7.81
N ILE A 167 -3.14 -16.52 7.33
CA ILE A 167 -4.50 -16.10 7.65
C ILE A 167 -4.96 -16.90 8.88
N GLY A 168 -5.14 -16.22 10.01
CA GLY A 168 -5.73 -16.83 11.19
C GLY A 168 -7.25 -16.99 11.08
N ASP A 169 -7.84 -17.68 12.06
CA ASP A 169 -9.29 -17.96 12.13
C ASP A 169 -10.15 -16.77 12.57
N GLY A 170 -9.58 -15.57 12.62
CA GLY A 170 -10.25 -14.35 13.07
C GLY A 170 -11.18 -13.75 12.02
N LYS A 171 -11.86 -12.66 12.41
CA LYS A 171 -12.65 -11.84 11.46
C LYS A 171 -11.75 -11.20 10.38
N PHE A 172 -10.51 -10.92 10.74
CA PHE A 172 -9.41 -10.44 9.91
C PHE A 172 -8.20 -11.36 10.12
N ALA A 173 -7.19 -11.24 9.25
CA ALA A 173 -6.07 -12.17 9.20
C ALA A 173 -5.34 -12.35 10.54
N LEU A 174 -5.26 -11.29 11.35
CA LEU A 174 -4.56 -11.29 12.64
C LEU A 174 -5.48 -11.05 13.85
N GLY A 175 -6.79 -11.32 13.72
CA GLY A 175 -7.75 -11.23 14.83
C GLY A 175 -9.03 -10.48 14.46
N ASP A 176 -9.47 -9.58 15.32
CA ASP A 176 -10.78 -8.91 15.19
C ASP A 176 -10.75 -7.54 14.53
N LYS A 177 -9.56 -7.03 14.20
CA LYS A 177 -9.36 -5.70 13.60
C LYS A 177 -8.65 -5.82 12.26
N LEU A 178 -9.04 -4.93 11.33
CA LEU A 178 -8.35 -4.74 10.07
C LEU A 178 -6.95 -4.19 10.34
N THR A 179 -5.94 -4.77 9.71
CA THR A 179 -4.55 -4.34 9.79
C THR A 179 -3.92 -4.20 8.40
N LEU A 180 -2.69 -3.70 8.36
CA LEU A 180 -1.91 -3.66 7.13
C LEU A 180 -1.67 -5.05 6.53
N ALA A 181 -1.66 -6.11 7.37
CA ALA A 181 -1.54 -7.49 6.91
C ALA A 181 -2.70 -7.87 5.98
N ASP A 182 -3.93 -7.50 6.31
CA ASP A 182 -5.11 -7.78 5.50
C ASP A 182 -5.03 -7.11 4.11
N LEU A 183 -4.61 -5.84 4.07
CA LEU A 183 -4.44 -5.11 2.81
C LEU A 183 -3.35 -5.75 1.93
N CYS A 184 -2.27 -6.25 2.54
CA CYS A 184 -1.22 -6.98 1.86
C CYS A 184 -1.75 -8.31 1.30
N LEU A 185 -2.41 -9.11 2.13
CA LEU A 185 -2.94 -10.42 1.76
C LEU A 185 -3.99 -10.32 0.66
N VAL A 186 -5.01 -9.47 0.81
CA VAL A 186 -6.09 -9.34 -0.18
C VAL A 186 -5.54 -8.92 -1.54
N SER A 187 -4.58 -7.99 -1.58
CA SER A 187 -4.00 -7.50 -2.83
C SER A 187 -3.27 -8.61 -3.60
N ASN A 188 -2.69 -9.58 -2.89
CA ASN A 188 -2.02 -10.72 -3.50
C ASN A 188 -2.96 -11.88 -3.85
N LEU A 189 -4.07 -12.03 -3.11
CA LEU A 189 -5.10 -13.03 -3.41
C LEU A 189 -5.98 -12.63 -4.59
N THR A 190 -6.23 -11.34 -4.80
CA THR A 190 -7.04 -10.83 -5.94
C THR A 190 -6.36 -11.00 -7.31
N ILE A 191 -5.14 -11.53 -7.35
CA ILE A 191 -4.46 -11.88 -8.59
C ILE A 191 -4.96 -13.22 -9.17
N ALA A 192 -5.72 -13.99 -8.38
CA ALA A 192 -6.35 -15.26 -8.74
C ALA A 192 -7.74 -15.09 -9.33
#